data_AF-Q19PH0-F1
#
_entry.id   AF-Q19PH0-F1
#
_cell.length_a   1.000
_cell.length_b   1.000
_cell.length_c   1.000
_cell.angle_alpha   90.00
_cell.angle_beta   90.00
_cell.angle_gamma   90.00
#
_symmetry.space_group_name_H-M   'P 1'
#
loop_
_entity.id
_entity.type
_entity.pdbx_description
1 polymer ?
#
loop_
_entity_poly.entity_id
_entity_poly.type
_entity_poly.pdbx_seq_one_letter_code
_entity_poly.pdbx_strand_id
1 'polypeptide(L)'
;EICVEGAALASGYHNQPEMTQEKFKPSFLDETKTLFRTGDLGKQTAPGIIEFMGRKDNQVKVNGYRIDPGEIEYQLTRYAPI
;
A
#
# COMPACT_ATOMS: atom_id res chain seq x y z
N GLU A 1 -0.05 -4.21 -9.93
CA GLU A 1 -0.13 -3.31 -8.75
C GLU A 1 0.50 -1.99 -9.15
N ILE A 2 -0.13 -0.87 -8.79
CA ILE A 2 0.41 0.47 -9.03
C ILE A 2 1.55 0.70 -8.03
N CYS A 3 2.71 1.11 -8.53
CA CYS A 3 3.87 1.47 -7.71
C CYS A 3 4.23 2.94 -7.94
N VAL A 4 4.79 3.58 -6.92
CA VAL A 4 5.23 4.98 -6.97
C VAL A 4 6.73 5.04 -6.70
N GLU A 5 7.46 5.81 -7.51
CA GLU A 5 8.87 6.15 -7.32
C GLU A 5 9.01 7.68 -7.39
N GLY A 6 9.97 8.25 -6.66
CA GLY A 6 10.36 9.65 -6.80
C GLY A 6 10.77 10.30 -5.48
N ALA A 7 11.15 11.56 -5.55
CA ALA A 7 11.65 12.32 -4.39
C ALA A 7 10.61 12.51 -3.27
N ALA A 8 9.31 12.33 -3.56
CA ALA A 8 8.22 12.48 -2.60
C ALA A 8 7.94 11.21 -1.78
N LEU A 9 8.71 10.14 -1.96
CA LEU A 9 8.55 8.94 -1.14
C LEU A 9 8.94 9.21 0.32
N ALA A 10 8.16 8.65 1.24
CA ALA A 10 8.53 8.60 2.64
C ALA A 10 9.77 7.71 2.85
N SER A 11 10.51 7.93 3.94
CA SER A 11 11.67 7.10 4.30
C SER A 11 11.31 5.68 4.75
N GLY A 12 10.03 5.42 5.04
CA GLY A 12 9.54 4.14 5.54
C GLY A 12 8.51 4.29 6.64
N TYR A 13 8.22 3.17 7.31
CA TYR A 13 7.35 3.14 8.48
C TYR A 13 8.18 3.26 9.76
N HIS A 14 7.77 4.17 10.64
CA HIS A 14 8.48 4.42 11.89
C HIS A 14 8.50 3.18 12.78
N ASN A 15 9.70 2.74 13.19
CA ASN A 15 9.95 1.53 14.01
C ASN A 15 9.37 0.23 13.43
N GLN A 16 9.15 0.16 12.12
CA GLN A 16 8.63 -1.05 11.45
C GLN A 16 9.50 -1.39 10.23
N PRO A 17 10.73 -1.89 10.46
CA PRO A 17 11.69 -2.16 9.40
C PRO A 17 11.22 -3.28 8.45
N GLU A 18 10.55 -4.31 8.97
CA GLU A 18 10.03 -5.42 8.16
C GLU A 18 8.96 -4.93 7.17
N MET A 19 7.98 -4.16 7.66
CA MET A 19 6.93 -3.59 6.81
C MET A 19 7.51 -2.59 5.81
N THR A 20 8.54 -1.83 6.22
CA THR A 20 9.28 -0.94 5.31
C THR A 20 9.92 -1.73 4.18
N GLN A 21 10.66 -2.80 4.49
CA GLN A 21 11.29 -3.65 3.47
C GLN A 21 10.27 -4.41 2.60
N GLU A 22 9.07 -4.68 3.11
CA GLU A 22 8.02 -5.32 2.33
C GLU A 22 7.40 -4.36 1.29
N LYS A 23 7.09 -3.13 1.70
CA LYS A 23 6.39 -2.14 0.85
C LYS A 23 7.34 -1.28 0.02
N PHE A 24 8.52 -0.97 0.52
CA PHE A 24 9.56 -0.19 -0.17
C PHE A 24 10.58 -1.17 -0.76
N LYS A 25 10.56 -1.33 -2.08
CA LYS A 25 11.38 -2.29 -2.82
C LYS A 25 12.38 -1.58 -3.74
N PRO A 26 13.48 -2.23 -4.12
CA PRO A 26 14.32 -1.75 -5.21
C PRO A 26 13.48 -1.55 -6.48
N SER A 27 13.77 -0.49 -7.24
CA SER A 27 13.04 -0.21 -8.47
C SER A 27 13.42 -1.20 -9.57
N PHE A 28 12.42 -1.58 -10.38
CA PHE A 28 12.63 -2.46 -11.54
C PHE A 28 13.38 -1.75 -12.68
N LEU A 29 13.37 -0.42 -12.70
CA LEU A 29 14.04 0.39 -13.73
C LEU A 29 15.48 0.75 -13.34
N ASP A 30 15.74 0.88 -12.04
CA ASP A 30 17.02 1.28 -11.47
C ASP A 30 17.11 0.79 -10.02
N GLU A 31 17.85 -0.28 -9.76
CA GLU A 31 17.93 -0.89 -8.42
C GLU A 31 18.51 0.03 -7.35
N THR A 32 19.18 1.13 -7.72
CA THR A 32 19.66 2.14 -6.78
C THR A 32 18.53 3.00 -6.21
N LYS A 33 17.35 2.98 -6.85
CA LYS A 33 16.14 3.70 -6.44
C LYS A 33 15.17 2.78 -5.71
N THR A 34 14.25 3.42 -5.01
CA THR A 34 13.18 2.74 -4.27
C THR A 34 11.83 3.00 -4.92
N LEU A 35 11.05 1.95 -5.11
CA LEU A 35 9.63 2.03 -5.40
C LEU A 35 8.81 1.69 -4.15
N PHE A 36 7.66 2.32 -4.01
CA PHE A 36 6.65 2.02 -3.00
C PHE A 36 5.47 1.29 -3.62
N ARG A 37 5.11 0.14 -3.02
CA ARG A 37 3.95 -0.67 -3.40
C ARG A 37 2.69 -0.17 -2.71
N THR A 38 1.75 0.37 -3.49
CA THR A 38 0.56 1.05 -2.94
C THR A 38 -0.55 0.09 -2.46
N GLY A 39 -0.54 -1.16 -2.91
CA GLY A 39 -1.66 -2.10 -2.81
C GLY A 39 -2.80 -1.84 -3.80
N ASP A 40 -2.73 -0.76 -4.60
CA ASP A 40 -3.73 -0.44 -5.60
C ASP A 40 -3.52 -1.28 -6.87
N LEU A 41 -4.61 -1.81 -7.42
CA LEU A 41 -4.62 -2.46 -8.72
C LEU A 41 -4.96 -1.41 -9.78
N GLY A 42 -4.19 -1.41 -10.85
CA GLY A 42 -4.41 -0.51 -11.96
C GLY A 42 -4.05 -1.17 -13.27
N LYS A 43 -4.69 -0.68 -14.34
CA LYS A 43 -4.46 -1.11 -15.70
C LYS A 43 -4.09 0.10 -16.54
N GLN A 44 -3.01 0.00 -17.30
CA GLN A 44 -2.68 1.01 -18.28
C GLN A 44 -3.64 0.85 -19.48
N THR A 45 -4.46 1.87 -19.74
CA THR A 45 -5.45 1.85 -20.85
C THR A 45 -4.94 2.59 -22.08
N ALA A 46 -4.02 3.53 -21.89
CA ALA A 46 -3.30 4.25 -22.93
C ALA A 46 -1.91 4.69 -22.39
N PRO A 47 -0.98 5.15 -23.23
CA PRO A 47 0.29 5.72 -22.77
C PRO A 47 0.05 6.81 -21.70
N GLY A 48 0.61 6.61 -20.50
CA GLY A 48 0.48 7.54 -19.37
C GLY A 48 -0.85 7.53 -18.61
N ILE A 49 -1.86 6.77 -19.06
CA ILE A 49 -3.17 6.69 -18.37
C ILE A 49 -3.30 5.36 -17.64
N ILE A 50 -3.46 5.43 -16.33
CA ILE A 50 -3.69 4.27 -15.45
C ILE A 50 -5.12 4.36 -14.91
N GLU A 51 -5.93 3.37 -15.26
CA GLU A 51 -7.26 3.18 -14.70
C GLU A 51 -7.16 2.42 -13.37
N PHE A 52 -7.77 2.95 -12.32
CA PHE A 52 -7.80 2.31 -11.00
C PHE A 52 -8.86 1.21 -10.97
N MET A 53 -8.47 0.01 -10.54
CA MET A 53 -9.28 -1.21 -10.58
C MET A 53 -9.66 -1.74 -9.19
N GLY A 54 -9.30 -1.03 -8.13
CA GLY A 54 -9.54 -1.46 -6.74
C GLY A 54 -8.24 -1.78 -6.01
N ARG A 55 -8.35 -2.54 -4.92
CA ARG A 55 -7.22 -2.89 -4.06
C ARG A 55 -6.94 -4.38 -4.11
N LYS A 56 -5.66 -4.74 -3.94
CA LYS A 56 -5.21 -6.12 -3.79
C LYS A 56 -5.48 -6.66 -2.38
N ASP A 57 -5.55 -5.74 -1.40
CA ASP A 57 -5.74 -6.03 0.01
C ASP A 57 -7.13 -5.58 0.47
N ASN A 58 -7.44 -5.81 1.74
CA ASN A 58 -8.76 -5.54 2.33
C ASN A 58 -8.94 -4.08 2.77
N GLN A 59 -7.97 -3.22 2.52
CA GLN A 59 -8.04 -1.84 2.97
C GLN A 59 -9.17 -1.09 2.24
N VAL A 60 -9.89 -0.25 2.97
CA VAL A 60 -11.04 0.48 2.43
C VAL A 60 -10.94 1.97 2.72
N LYS A 61 -11.68 2.76 1.93
CA LYS A 61 -11.93 4.17 2.21
C LYS A 61 -13.39 4.35 2.60
N VAL A 62 -13.63 4.82 3.81
CA VAL A 62 -14.98 5.17 4.30
C VAL A 62 -14.97 6.65 4.65
N ASN A 63 -15.81 7.45 3.98
CA ASN A 63 -15.91 8.89 4.19
C ASN A 63 -14.54 9.63 4.15
N GLY A 64 -13.62 9.19 3.28
CA GLY A 64 -12.29 9.78 3.14
C GLY A 64 -11.21 9.23 4.09
N TYR A 65 -11.58 8.43 5.08
CA TYR A 65 -10.64 7.78 6.00
C TYR A 65 -10.11 6.48 5.42
N ARG A 66 -8.79 6.26 5.49
CA ARG A 66 -8.13 5.01 5.11
C ARG A 66 -8.20 4.05 6.30
N ILE A 67 -8.96 2.97 6.18
CA ILE A 67 -9.25 2.02 7.26
C ILE A 67 -8.70 0.66 6.89
N ASP A 68 -7.99 0.03 7.82
CA ASP A 68 -7.61 -1.38 7.75
C ASP A 68 -8.60 -2.22 8.57
N PRO A 69 -9.49 -3.02 7.94
CA PRO A 69 -10.42 -3.87 8.68
C PRO A 69 -9.74 -4.88 9.59
N GLY A 70 -8.51 -5.33 9.27
CA GLY A 70 -7.78 -6.27 10.10
C GLY A 70 -7.44 -5.71 11.48
N GLU A 71 -7.22 -4.39 11.58
CA GLU A 71 -7.05 -3.71 12.87
C GLU A 71 -8.32 -3.81 13.72
N ILE A 72 -9.49 -3.61 13.11
CA ILE A 72 -10.80 -3.67 13.78
C ILE A 72 -11.08 -5.11 14.23
N GLU A 73 -10.89 -6.09 13.34
CA GLU A 73 -11.07 -7.51 13.62
C GLU A 73 -10.19 -7.96 14.79
N TYR A 74 -8.93 -7.52 14.82
CA TYR A 74 -8.01 -7.81 15.93
C TYR A 74 -8.53 -7.29 17.27
N GLN A 75 -9.05 -6.05 17.30
CA GLN A 75 -9.61 -5.47 18.54
C GLN A 75 -10.91 -6.16 18.96
N LEU A 76 -11.80 -6.48 18.01
CA LEU A 76 -13.06 -7.18 18.30
C LEU A 76 -12.79 -8.54 18.96
N THR A 77 -11.89 -9.33 18.38
CA THR A 77 -11.51 -10.66 18.91
C THR A 77 -10.94 -10.60 20.32
N ARG A 78 -10.28 -9.49 20.69
CA ARG A 78 -9.74 -9.27 22.04
C ARG A 78 -10.79 -8.86 23.07
N TYR A 79 -11.81 -8.12 22.65
CA TYR A 79 -12.84 -7.58 23.54
C TYR A 79 -13.89 -8.63 23.89
N ALA A 80 -14.38 -9.33 22.87
CA ALA A 80 -15.27 -10.46 23.03
C ALA A 80 -14.76 -11.55 22.08
N PRO A 81 -14.15 -12.64 22.58
CA PRO A 81 -13.82 -13.77 21.72
C PRO A 81 -15.15 -14.29 21.14
N ILE A 82 -15.37 -14.02 19.86
CA ILE A 82 -16.52 -14.51 19.08
C ILE A 82 -16.22 -15.95 18.67
#